data_AF-A0A6J8ATH7-F1
#
_entry.id   AF-A0A6J8ATH7-F1
#
_cell.length_a   1.000
_cell.length_b   1.000
_cell.length_c   1.000
_cell.angle_alpha   90.00
_cell.angle_beta   90.00
_cell.angle_gamma   90.00
#
_symmetry.space_group_name_H-M   'P 1'
#
loop_
_entity.id
_entity.type
_entity.pdbx_description
1 polymer ?
#
loop_
_entity_poly.entity_id
_entity_poly.type
_entity_poly.pdbx_seq_one_letter_code
_entity_poly.pdbx_strand_id
1 'polypeptide(L)'
;MHAFPGSYKWTQSSTNKVQDALCHPICKTLLSNFMNHDYNNEDSERAVSYFLNIINVAASKANIFHNKSSKKRRPKCKWFDSDLGVKRKTLISKGELLSKFPFDPIIRGSYYKCYREYNKLRKYKMCTFKQSILNSLDNLRDSDPKQYWKLINSLKESTDDSKEKSVEPETWFNHFSVFNKSPSMSETRIKEINSKIEYIKKIIKPSVIRLWILC
;
A
#
# COMPACT_ATOMS: atom_id res chain seq x y z
N MET A 1 33.94 2.15 15.10
CA MET A 1 33.16 0.89 15.05
C MET A 1 32.90 0.53 13.59
N HIS A 2 33.66 -0.42 13.03
CA HIS A 2 33.42 -0.91 11.67
C HIS A 2 32.24 -1.89 11.69
N ALA A 3 31.11 -1.49 11.13
CA ALA A 3 29.94 -2.35 11.01
C ALA A 3 30.16 -3.40 9.91
N PHE A 4 29.81 -4.65 10.19
CA PHE A 4 29.76 -5.69 9.17
C PHE A 4 28.80 -5.26 8.05
N PRO A 5 29.13 -5.52 6.77
CA PRO A 5 28.29 -5.11 5.66
C PRO A 5 26.94 -5.84 5.73
N GLY A 6 25.86 -5.09 6.00
CA GLY A 6 24.48 -5.56 6.09
C GLY A 6 23.88 -6.07 4.77
N SER A 7 24.72 -6.39 3.79
CA SER A 7 24.32 -6.93 2.48
C SER A 7 24.19 -8.46 2.47
N TYR A 8 24.71 -9.13 3.49
CA TYR A 8 24.78 -10.59 3.58
C TYR A 8 23.97 -11.11 4.77
N LYS A 9 23.28 -12.22 4.57
CA LYS A 9 22.48 -12.92 5.55
C LYS A 9 23.28 -14.07 6.14
N TRP A 10 23.90 -13.82 7.30
CA TRP A 10 24.62 -14.81 8.06
C TRP A 10 23.65 -15.69 8.87
N THR A 11 23.42 -16.93 8.44
CA THR A 11 22.62 -17.93 9.17
C THR A 11 23.43 -19.19 9.43
N GLN A 12 23.01 -20.01 10.41
CA GLN A 12 23.65 -21.31 10.66
C GLN A 12 23.69 -22.22 9.42
N SER A 13 22.67 -22.10 8.56
CA SER A 13 22.59 -22.83 7.29
C SER A 13 23.57 -22.34 6.22
N SER A 14 24.15 -21.14 6.38
CA SER A 14 25.17 -20.60 5.48
C SER A 14 26.60 -20.99 5.84
N THR A 15 26.82 -21.57 7.02
CA THR A 15 28.16 -21.93 7.53
C THR A 15 28.94 -22.79 6.55
N ASN A 16 28.36 -23.90 6.08
CA ASN A 16 29.03 -24.81 5.14
C ASN A 16 29.38 -24.10 3.82
N LYS A 17 28.47 -23.26 3.30
CA LYS A 17 28.69 -22.52 2.05
C LYS A 17 29.83 -21.51 2.17
N VAL A 18 29.94 -20.85 3.32
CA VAL A 18 31.03 -19.91 3.59
C VAL A 18 32.33 -20.66 3.80
N GLN A 19 32.32 -21.79 4.49
CA GLN A 19 33.50 -22.64 4.67
C GLN A 19 34.04 -23.14 3.33
N ASP A 20 33.16 -23.64 2.46
CA ASP A 20 33.52 -24.04 1.09
C ASP A 20 34.07 -22.84 0.29
N ALA A 21 33.46 -21.66 0.43
CA ALA A 21 33.94 -20.44 -0.22
C ALA A 21 35.31 -19.97 0.30
N LEU A 22 35.64 -20.18 1.57
CA LEU A 22 36.95 -19.89 2.14
C LEU A 22 38.04 -20.84 1.60
N CYS A 23 37.66 -22.05 1.18
CA CYS A 23 38.57 -22.97 0.51
C CYS A 23 38.90 -22.59 -0.95
N HIS A 24 38.20 -21.62 -1.53
CA HIS A 24 38.45 -21.12 -2.89
C HIS A 24 39.85 -20.49 -3.00
N PRO A 25 40.60 -20.68 -4.11
CA PRO A 25 41.98 -20.20 -4.26
C PRO A 25 42.17 -18.71 -3.91
N ILE A 26 41.26 -17.85 -4.40
CA ILE A 26 41.27 -16.41 -4.11
C ILE A 26 41.20 -16.12 -2.61
N CYS A 27 40.30 -16.78 -1.87
CA CYS A 27 40.17 -16.59 -0.43
C CYS A 27 41.41 -17.11 0.31
N LYS A 28 41.97 -18.25 -0.12
CA LYS A 28 43.20 -18.82 0.43
C LYS A 28 44.39 -17.88 0.26
N THR A 29 44.56 -17.25 -0.91
CA THR A 29 45.63 -16.26 -1.13
C THR A 29 45.45 -15.02 -0.27
N LEU A 30 44.22 -14.53 -0.11
CA LEU A 30 43.95 -13.39 0.77
C LEU A 30 44.22 -13.72 2.24
N LEU A 31 43.84 -14.93 2.67
CA LEU A 31 44.13 -15.45 4.01
C LEU A 31 45.63 -15.61 4.24
N SER A 32 46.38 -16.18 3.30
CA SER A 32 47.84 -16.31 3.44
C SER A 32 48.52 -14.95 3.51
N ASN A 33 48.09 -13.99 2.68
CA ASN A 33 48.62 -12.64 2.71
C ASN A 33 48.32 -11.92 4.02
N PHE A 34 47.13 -12.16 4.59
CA PHE A 34 46.77 -11.63 5.89
C PHE A 34 47.60 -12.26 7.03
N MET A 35 47.78 -13.58 7.02
CA MET A 35 48.54 -14.29 8.06
C MET A 35 50.05 -14.01 8.01
N ASN A 36 50.59 -13.69 6.83
CA ASN A 36 52.01 -13.39 6.63
C ASN A 36 52.35 -11.90 6.82
N HIS A 37 51.35 -11.05 7.00
CA HIS A 37 51.57 -9.62 7.22
C HIS A 37 51.78 -9.37 8.70
N ASP A 38 52.90 -8.73 9.04
CA ASP A 38 53.17 -8.31 10.42
C ASP A 38 52.41 -7.00 10.68
N TYR A 39 51.35 -7.08 11.48
CA TYR A 39 50.52 -5.92 11.83
C TYR A 39 51.01 -5.33 13.15
N ASN A 40 51.64 -4.16 13.08
CA ASN A 40 52.00 -3.40 14.28
C ASN A 40 50.74 -2.84 14.97
N ASN A 41 50.85 -2.46 16.24
CA ASN A 41 49.72 -1.92 17.02
C ASN A 41 49.08 -0.66 16.39
N GLU A 42 49.83 0.10 15.58
CA GLU A 42 49.34 1.27 14.83
C GLU A 42 48.61 0.90 13.53
N ASP A 43 48.71 -0.34 13.05
CA ASP A 43 48.09 -0.85 11.81
C ASP A 43 46.77 -1.61 12.04
N SER A 44 46.20 -1.52 13.25
CA SER A 44 44.97 -2.25 13.61
C SER A 44 43.79 -1.97 12.66
N GLU A 45 43.64 -0.73 12.18
CA GLU A 45 42.62 -0.37 11.20
C GLU A 45 42.84 -1.04 9.83
N ARG A 46 44.11 -1.16 9.41
CA ARG A 46 44.48 -1.84 8.17
C ARG A 46 44.22 -3.33 8.26
N ALA A 47 44.52 -3.95 9.41
CA ALA A 47 44.19 -5.35 9.68
C ALA A 47 42.66 -5.59 9.61
N VAL A 48 41.87 -4.73 10.24
CA VAL A 48 40.39 -4.80 10.19
C VAL A 48 39.88 -4.67 8.76
N SER A 49 40.41 -3.74 7.97
CA SER A 49 40.04 -3.56 6.56
C SER A 49 40.34 -4.80 5.71
N TYR A 50 41.51 -5.41 5.89
CA TYR A 50 41.91 -6.63 5.17
C TYR A 50 41.03 -7.81 5.55
N PHE A 51 40.74 -7.96 6.84
CA PHE A 51 39.85 -9.00 7.35
C PHE A 51 38.42 -8.84 6.79
N LEU A 52 37.88 -7.61 6.79
CA LEU A 52 36.57 -7.33 6.21
C LEU A 52 36.53 -7.62 4.70
N ASN A 53 37.62 -7.37 3.98
CA ASN A 53 37.72 -7.73 2.57
C ASN A 53 37.64 -9.24 2.35
N ILE A 54 38.38 -10.04 3.15
CA ILE A 54 38.32 -11.51 3.09
C ILE A 54 36.88 -11.99 3.30
N ILE A 55 36.21 -11.46 4.33
CA ILE A 55 34.82 -11.83 4.65
C ILE A 55 33.88 -11.46 3.51
N ASN A 56 34.04 -10.30 2.90
CA ASN A 56 33.21 -9.88 1.77
C ASN A 56 33.39 -10.78 0.54
N VAL A 57 34.62 -11.14 0.20
CA VAL A 57 34.91 -12.02 -0.92
C VAL A 57 34.34 -13.41 -0.67
N ALA A 58 34.52 -13.95 0.55
CA ALA A 58 33.95 -15.23 0.95
C ALA A 58 32.41 -15.22 0.93
N ALA A 59 31.78 -14.17 1.47
CA ALA A 59 30.32 -14.03 1.49
C ALA A 59 29.72 -13.90 0.08
N SER A 60 30.39 -13.15 -0.81
CA SER A 60 30.01 -13.03 -2.22
C SER A 60 30.09 -14.37 -2.93
N LYS A 61 31.17 -15.13 -2.72
CA LYS A 61 31.35 -16.48 -3.28
C LYS A 61 30.35 -17.49 -2.73
N ALA A 62 30.00 -17.39 -1.45
CA ALA A 62 28.98 -18.22 -0.82
C ALA A 62 27.54 -17.85 -1.25
N ASN A 63 27.38 -16.74 -1.97
CA ASN A 63 26.11 -16.22 -2.48
C ASN A 63 25.04 -16.05 -1.36
N ILE A 64 25.46 -15.54 -0.20
CA ILE A 64 24.61 -15.40 1.00
C ILE A 64 23.93 -14.04 1.10
N PHE A 65 23.57 -13.43 -0.03
CA PHE A 65 22.97 -12.09 -0.04
C PHE A 65 21.64 -12.05 0.72
N HIS A 66 21.34 -10.91 1.34
CA HIS A 66 19.99 -10.63 1.80
C HIS A 66 19.06 -10.62 0.58
N ASN A 67 18.14 -11.59 0.54
CA ASN A 67 17.03 -11.54 -0.41
C ASN A 67 16.26 -10.25 -0.13
N LYS A 68 16.35 -9.28 -1.05
CA LYS A 68 15.51 -8.08 -1.01
C LYS A 68 14.07 -8.58 -0.92
N SER A 69 13.39 -8.27 0.18
CA SER A 69 11.97 -8.62 0.31
C SER A 69 11.26 -8.11 -0.93
N SER A 70 10.60 -9.00 -1.66
CA SER A 70 9.89 -8.60 -2.86
C SER A 70 8.84 -7.58 -2.43
N LYS A 71 9.03 -6.32 -2.80
CA LYS A 71 8.04 -5.27 -2.52
C LYS A 71 6.68 -5.79 -3.00
N LYS A 72 5.72 -5.91 -2.08
CA LYS A 72 4.35 -6.33 -2.44
C LYS A 72 3.88 -5.41 -3.56
N ARG A 73 3.56 -5.98 -4.73
CA ARG A 73 3.08 -5.20 -5.86
C ARG A 73 1.73 -4.60 -5.44
N ARG A 74 1.58 -3.28 -5.62
CA ARG A 74 0.30 -2.62 -5.38
C ARG A 74 -0.79 -3.29 -6.21
N PRO A 75 -2.00 -3.50 -5.67
CA PRO A 75 -3.10 -4.05 -6.42
C PRO A 75 -3.36 -3.19 -7.66
N LYS A 76 -3.56 -3.82 -8.81
CA LYS A 76 -3.88 -3.12 -10.04
C LYS A 76 -5.26 -2.48 -9.90
N CYS A 77 -5.40 -1.26 -10.42
CA CYS A 77 -6.69 -0.58 -10.45
C CYS A 77 -7.69 -1.40 -11.30
N LYS A 78 -8.85 -1.74 -10.73
CA LYS A 78 -9.82 -2.69 -11.32
C LYS A 78 -10.32 -2.29 -12.72
N TRP A 79 -10.39 -1.00 -13.02
CA TRP A 79 -10.83 -0.48 -14.33
C TRP A 79 -9.69 -0.30 -15.35
N PHE A 80 -8.43 -0.50 -14.95
CA PHE A 80 -7.28 -0.31 -15.83
C PHE A 80 -6.93 -1.64 -16.52
N ASP A 81 -7.33 -1.76 -17.78
CA ASP A 81 -7.11 -2.96 -18.58
C ASP A 81 -5.82 -2.94 -19.41
N SER A 82 -5.59 -4.05 -20.11
CA SER A 82 -4.44 -4.24 -21.01
C SER A 82 -4.37 -3.17 -22.07
N ASP A 83 -5.49 -2.78 -22.68
CA ASP A 83 -5.53 -1.82 -23.78
C ASP A 83 -5.10 -0.43 -23.31
N LEU A 84 -5.59 0.00 -22.14
CA LEU A 84 -5.14 1.24 -21.52
C LEU A 84 -3.65 1.18 -21.18
N GLY A 85 -3.18 0.01 -20.75
CA GLY A 85 -1.77 -0.29 -20.54
C GLY A 85 -0.92 -0.12 -21.79
N VAL A 86 -1.37 -0.66 -22.93
CA VAL A 86 -0.70 -0.53 -24.22
C VAL A 86 -0.65 0.93 -24.65
N LYS A 87 -1.80 1.64 -24.65
CA LYS A 87 -1.82 3.08 -24.99
C LYS A 87 -0.95 3.92 -24.07
N ARG A 88 -0.90 3.61 -22.76
CA ARG A 88 -0.02 4.29 -21.81
C ARG A 88 1.46 4.08 -22.16
N LYS A 89 1.87 2.87 -22.52
CA LYS A 89 3.25 2.59 -22.97
C LYS A 89 3.59 3.38 -24.23
N THR A 90 2.70 3.40 -25.21
CA THR A 90 2.87 4.20 -26.43
C THR A 90 3.02 5.69 -26.12
N LEU A 91 2.19 6.23 -25.21
CA LEU A 91 2.28 7.62 -24.78
C LEU A 91 3.61 7.93 -24.11
N ILE A 92 4.11 7.05 -23.24
CA ILE A 92 5.41 7.21 -22.57
C ILE A 92 6.54 7.22 -23.60
N SER A 93 6.56 6.25 -24.53
CA SER A 93 7.58 6.19 -25.59
C SER A 93 7.58 7.45 -26.47
N LYS A 94 6.41 7.99 -26.81
CA LYS A 94 6.31 9.27 -27.53
C LYS A 94 6.76 10.46 -26.68
N GLY A 95 6.54 10.43 -25.37
CA GLY A 95 7.03 11.44 -24.44
C GLY A 95 8.56 11.43 -24.32
N GLU A 96 9.17 10.24 -24.30
CA GLU A 96 10.63 10.08 -24.36
C GLU A 96 11.20 10.66 -25.67
N LEU A 97 10.52 10.41 -26.80
CA LEU A 97 10.92 10.97 -28.09
C LEU A 97 10.77 12.50 -28.11
N LEU A 98 9.68 13.05 -27.57
CA LEU A 98 9.49 14.50 -27.43
C LEU A 98 10.56 15.15 -26.54
N SER A 99 10.99 14.46 -25.49
CA SER A 99 12.08 14.93 -24.63
C SER A 99 13.41 15.04 -25.37
N LYS A 100 13.64 14.20 -26.38
CA LYS A 100 14.86 14.24 -27.21
C LYS A 100 14.77 15.29 -28.32
N PHE A 101 13.58 15.48 -28.88
CA PHE A 101 13.35 16.37 -30.02
C PHE A 101 12.19 17.35 -29.74
N PRO A 102 12.39 18.36 -28.87
CA PRO A 102 11.31 19.21 -28.38
C PRO A 102 10.73 20.17 -29.41
N PHE A 103 11.51 20.53 -30.44
CA PHE A 103 11.14 21.51 -31.47
C PHE A 103 10.60 20.88 -32.76
N ASP A 104 10.63 19.54 -32.88
CA ASP A 104 10.09 18.85 -34.05
C ASP A 104 8.54 18.88 -34.00
N PRO A 105 7.89 19.54 -34.97
CA PRO A 105 6.43 19.68 -34.99
C PRO A 105 5.70 18.34 -35.19
N ILE A 106 6.31 17.38 -35.88
CA ILE A 106 5.74 16.05 -36.15
C ILE A 106 5.70 15.25 -34.84
N ILE A 107 6.81 15.23 -34.11
CA ILE A 107 6.93 14.51 -32.84
C ILE A 107 5.98 15.12 -31.80
N ARG A 108 5.94 16.46 -31.73
CA ARG A 108 5.01 17.19 -30.86
C ARG A 108 3.55 16.90 -31.19
N GLY A 109 3.16 17.01 -32.46
CA GLY A 109 1.81 16.69 -32.92
C GLY A 109 1.41 15.24 -32.62
N SER A 110 2.32 14.29 -32.85
CA SER A 110 2.13 12.88 -32.58
C SER A 110 1.90 12.58 -31.09
N TYR A 111 2.70 13.20 -30.22
CA TYR A 111 2.57 13.07 -28.77
C TYR A 111 1.21 13.59 -28.28
N TYR A 112 0.84 14.84 -28.61
CA TYR A 112 -0.42 15.43 -28.14
C TYR A 112 -1.65 14.77 -28.75
N LYS A 113 -1.57 14.21 -29.96
CA LYS A 113 -2.63 13.36 -30.52
C LYS A 113 -2.80 12.09 -29.67
N CYS A 114 -1.71 11.37 -29.41
CA CYS A 114 -1.73 10.16 -28.57
C CYS A 114 -2.23 10.46 -27.14
N TYR A 115 -1.82 11.58 -26.56
CA TYR A 115 -2.25 12.05 -25.24
C TYR A 115 -3.77 12.27 -25.17
N ARG A 116 -4.35 12.96 -26.17
CA ARG A 116 -5.80 13.18 -26.25
C ARG A 116 -6.56 11.87 -26.37
N GLU A 117 -6.11 10.97 -27.24
CA GLU A 117 -6.73 9.65 -27.41
C GLU A 117 -6.67 8.82 -26.12
N TYR A 118 -5.51 8.77 -25.46
CA TYR A 118 -5.34 8.07 -24.20
C TYR A 118 -6.26 8.63 -23.11
N ASN A 119 -6.32 9.95 -22.96
CA ASN A 119 -7.20 10.58 -21.97
C ASN A 119 -8.69 10.35 -22.26
N LYS A 120 -9.10 10.40 -23.53
CA LYS A 120 -10.48 10.07 -23.93
C LYS A 120 -10.82 8.64 -23.54
N LEU A 121 -9.96 7.67 -23.89
CA LEU A 121 -10.18 6.26 -23.57
C LEU A 121 -10.18 6.03 -22.06
N ARG A 122 -9.23 6.62 -21.33
CA ARG A 122 -9.14 6.53 -19.87
C ARG A 122 -10.42 7.01 -19.19
N LYS A 123 -10.92 8.19 -19.58
CA LYS A 123 -12.17 8.74 -19.03
C LYS A 123 -13.35 7.81 -19.34
N TYR A 124 -13.46 7.36 -20.59
CA TYR A 124 -14.53 6.43 -20.99
C TYR A 124 -14.51 5.12 -20.19
N LYS A 125 -13.36 4.45 -20.08
CA LYS A 125 -13.26 3.18 -19.32
C LYS A 125 -13.51 3.37 -17.82
N MET A 126 -13.08 4.50 -17.26
CA MET A 126 -13.40 4.85 -15.87
C MET A 126 -14.90 5.07 -15.65
N CYS A 127 -15.56 5.83 -16.53
CA CYS A 127 -17.00 6.09 -16.42
C CYS A 127 -17.83 4.82 -16.61
N THR A 128 -17.51 4.01 -17.62
CA THR A 128 -18.20 2.73 -17.87
C THR A 128 -18.05 1.76 -16.70
N PHE A 129 -16.86 1.65 -16.12
CA PHE A 129 -16.67 0.85 -14.92
C PHE A 129 -17.51 1.34 -13.74
N LYS A 130 -17.52 2.66 -13.47
CA LYS A 130 -18.36 3.24 -12.41
C LYS A 130 -19.83 2.93 -12.63
N GLN A 131 -20.32 3.12 -13.86
CA GLN A 131 -21.71 2.83 -14.20
C GLN A 131 -22.03 1.34 -14.05
N SER A 132 -21.13 0.45 -14.48
CA SER A 132 -21.29 -0.99 -14.31
C SER A 132 -21.39 -1.38 -12.84
N ILE A 133 -20.60 -0.76 -11.96
CA ILE A 133 -20.67 -1.02 -10.52
C ILE A 133 -22.00 -0.54 -9.94
N LEU A 134 -22.46 0.66 -10.30
CA LEU A 134 -23.76 1.19 -9.87
C LEU A 134 -24.91 0.27 -10.30
N ASN A 135 -24.94 -0.09 -11.59
CA ASN A 135 -25.95 -1.02 -12.11
C ASN A 135 -25.90 -2.39 -11.39
N SER A 136 -24.70 -2.87 -11.05
CA SER A 136 -24.55 -4.12 -10.30
C SER A 136 -25.09 -3.99 -8.87
N LEU A 137 -24.84 -2.86 -8.21
CA LEU A 137 -25.36 -2.60 -6.87
C LEU A 137 -26.88 -2.51 -6.85
N ASP A 138 -27.48 -1.84 -7.83
CA ASP A 138 -28.94 -1.71 -7.94
C ASP A 138 -29.60 -3.07 -8.18
N ASN A 139 -29.04 -3.89 -9.07
CA ASN A 139 -29.56 -5.23 -9.36
C ASN A 139 -29.38 -6.22 -8.20
N LEU A 140 -28.26 -6.15 -7.48
CA LEU A 140 -27.95 -7.09 -6.39
C LEU A 140 -28.67 -6.76 -5.09
N ARG A 141 -29.12 -5.51 -4.91
CA ARG A 141 -29.78 -5.05 -3.69
C ARG A 141 -30.99 -5.91 -3.32
N ASP A 142 -31.81 -6.24 -4.30
CA ASP A 142 -33.06 -6.98 -4.10
C ASP A 142 -32.92 -8.47 -4.42
N SER A 143 -31.96 -8.84 -5.28
CA SER A 143 -31.77 -10.23 -5.75
C SER A 143 -30.84 -11.06 -4.86
N ASP A 144 -29.69 -10.51 -4.43
CA ASP A 144 -28.72 -11.22 -3.58
C ASP A 144 -27.99 -10.26 -2.62
N PRO A 145 -28.54 -10.07 -1.41
CA PRO A 145 -27.94 -9.20 -0.40
C PRO A 145 -26.52 -9.61 0.00
N LYS A 146 -26.13 -10.89 -0.10
CA LYS A 146 -24.78 -11.34 0.28
C LYS A 146 -23.75 -10.87 -0.73
N GLN A 147 -24.03 -10.99 -2.02
CA GLN A 147 -23.14 -10.51 -3.08
C GLN A 147 -23.07 -8.98 -3.11
N TYR A 148 -24.18 -8.30 -2.80
CA TYR A 148 -24.20 -6.85 -2.61
C TYR A 148 -23.16 -6.39 -1.57
N TRP A 149 -23.19 -6.98 -0.37
CA TRP A 149 -22.24 -6.63 0.69
C TRP A 149 -20.79 -7.01 0.34
N LYS A 150 -20.57 -8.13 -0.35
CA LYS A 150 -19.24 -8.49 -0.87
C LYS A 150 -18.71 -7.44 -1.84
N LEU A 151 -19.54 -6.97 -2.77
CA LEU A 151 -19.15 -5.95 -3.74
C LEU A 151 -18.79 -4.64 -3.03
N ILE A 152 -19.60 -4.19 -2.07
CA ILE A 152 -19.32 -3.00 -1.25
C ILE A 152 -18.00 -3.14 -0.48
N ASN A 153 -17.77 -4.26 0.19
CA ASN A 153 -16.54 -4.48 0.95
C ASN A 153 -15.32 -4.47 0.02
N SER A 154 -15.42 -5.07 -1.16
CA SER A 154 -14.35 -5.04 -2.15
C SER A 154 -14.02 -3.64 -2.70
N LEU A 155 -14.99 -2.71 -2.64
CA LEU A 155 -14.78 -1.31 -3.03
C LEU A 155 -14.09 -0.55 -1.88
N LYS A 156 -14.48 -0.80 -0.63
CA LYS A 156 -13.84 -0.22 0.57
C LYS A 156 -12.38 -0.66 0.72
N GLU A 157 -12.08 -1.94 0.54
CA GLU A 157 -10.72 -2.49 0.57
C GLU A 157 -9.82 -1.87 -0.51
N SER A 158 -10.39 -1.49 -1.66
CA SER A 158 -9.63 -0.85 -2.74
C SER A 158 -9.29 0.62 -2.49
N THR A 159 -9.97 1.26 -1.54
CA THR A 159 -9.68 2.63 -1.08
C THR A 159 -8.74 2.68 0.12
N ASP A 160 -8.41 1.52 0.70
CA ASP A 160 -7.59 1.39 1.91
C ASP A 160 -6.07 1.57 1.65
N ASP A 161 -5.75 2.45 0.70
CA ASP A 161 -4.42 3.05 0.50
C ASP A 161 -4.23 4.30 1.40
N SER A 162 -5.24 4.66 2.20
CA SER A 162 -5.06 5.58 3.31
C SER A 162 -4.84 4.77 4.57
N LYS A 163 -3.62 4.87 5.14
CA LYS A 163 -3.46 4.96 6.61
C LYS A 163 -4.74 5.57 7.17
N GLU A 164 -5.42 4.91 8.09
CA GLU A 164 -6.46 5.54 8.89
C GLU A 164 -5.94 6.94 9.24
N LYS A 165 -6.50 7.97 8.60
CA LYS A 165 -6.18 9.33 8.97
C LYS A 165 -6.87 9.45 10.31
N SER A 166 -6.12 9.20 11.37
CA SER A 166 -6.51 9.54 12.74
C SER A 166 -6.93 10.98 12.67
N VAL A 167 -8.24 11.21 12.63
CA VAL A 167 -8.81 12.55 12.55
C VAL A 167 -8.39 13.22 13.85
N GLU A 168 -7.61 14.30 13.74
CA GLU A 168 -7.08 14.97 14.91
C GLU A 168 -8.23 15.36 15.85
N PRO A 169 -8.08 15.19 17.17
CA PRO A 169 -9.14 15.49 18.14
C PRO A 169 -9.72 16.90 18.00
N GLU A 170 -8.92 17.85 17.54
CA GLU A 170 -9.32 19.23 17.29
C GLU A 170 -10.28 19.35 16.09
N THR A 171 -10.12 18.52 15.08
CA THR A 171 -11.05 18.45 13.94
C THR A 171 -12.40 17.92 14.38
N TRP A 172 -12.41 16.92 15.26
CA TRP A 172 -13.63 16.41 15.90
C TRP A 172 -14.31 17.47 16.76
N PHE A 173 -13.55 18.16 17.60
CA PHE A 173 -14.06 19.22 18.47
C PHE A 173 -14.69 20.36 17.66
N ASN A 174 -14.04 20.79 16.57
CA ASN A 174 -14.55 21.83 15.69
C ASN A 174 -15.83 21.40 14.97
N HIS A 175 -15.89 20.16 14.45
CA HIS A 175 -17.08 19.63 13.81
C HIS A 175 -18.28 19.59 14.78
N PHE A 176 -18.09 19.06 15.98
CA PHE A 176 -19.17 18.93 16.96
C PHE A 176 -19.52 20.23 17.67
N SER A 177 -18.57 21.16 17.86
CA SER A 177 -18.87 22.47 18.42
C SER A 177 -19.76 23.29 17.48
N VAL A 178 -19.62 23.15 16.16
CA VAL A 178 -20.52 23.81 15.18
C VAL A 178 -21.91 23.18 15.22
N PHE A 179 -22.02 21.85 15.30
CA PHE A 179 -23.31 21.16 15.42
C PHE A 179 -24.05 21.51 16.72
N ASN A 180 -23.32 21.67 17.82
CA ASN A 180 -23.89 21.97 19.14
C ASN A 180 -24.16 23.47 19.36
N LYS A 181 -23.77 24.36 18.42
CA LYS A 181 -24.06 25.81 18.46
C LYS A 181 -25.47 26.19 18.00
N SER A 182 -26.30 25.24 17.56
CA SER A 182 -27.74 25.46 17.32
C SER A 182 -28.58 24.78 18.41
N PRO A 183 -28.73 25.41 19.59
CA PRO A 183 -29.51 24.84 20.69
C PRO A 183 -31.02 24.81 20.40
N SER A 184 -31.54 25.70 19.55
CA SER A 184 -33.00 25.84 19.38
C SER A 184 -33.66 24.67 18.65
N MET A 185 -32.97 24.06 17.68
CA MET A 185 -33.49 22.91 16.90
C MET A 185 -33.26 21.57 17.59
N SER A 186 -32.24 21.48 18.45
CA SER A 186 -31.88 20.25 19.15
C SER A 186 -32.73 20.05 20.40
N GLU A 187 -33.00 21.10 21.18
CA GLU A 187 -33.87 21.01 22.37
C GLU A 187 -35.33 20.71 22.04
N THR A 188 -35.87 21.31 20.97
CA THR A 188 -37.22 21.01 20.48
C THR A 188 -37.33 19.55 20.05
N ARG A 189 -36.34 19.04 19.33
CA ARG A 189 -36.30 17.64 18.87
C ARG A 189 -36.11 16.65 20.02
N ILE A 190 -35.30 16.98 21.02
CA ILE A 190 -35.13 16.17 22.23
C ILE A 190 -36.44 16.11 23.03
N LYS A 191 -37.13 17.24 23.20
CA LYS A 191 -38.45 17.28 23.84
C LYS A 191 -39.48 16.45 23.08
N GLU A 192 -39.46 16.48 21.76
CA GLU A 192 -40.37 15.70 20.90
C GLU A 192 -40.07 14.19 20.95
N ILE A 193 -38.80 13.80 21.04
CA ILE A 193 -38.41 12.39 21.23
C ILE A 193 -38.84 11.89 22.61
N ASN A 194 -38.61 12.68 23.65
CA ASN A 194 -38.99 12.32 25.02
C ASN A 194 -40.51 12.20 25.18
N SER A 195 -41.30 13.07 24.53
CA SER A 195 -42.77 12.96 24.55
C SER A 195 -43.25 11.69 23.84
N LYS A 196 -42.63 11.31 22.71
CA LYS A 196 -42.93 10.04 22.01
C LYS A 196 -42.55 8.82 22.84
N ILE A 197 -41.41 8.85 23.55
CA ILE A 197 -40.98 7.77 24.44
C ILE A 197 -41.97 7.60 25.60
N GLU A 198 -42.42 8.69 26.23
CA GLU A 198 -43.42 8.62 27.30
C GLU A 198 -44.77 8.12 26.81
N TYR A 199 -45.19 8.54 25.62
CA TYR A 199 -46.39 8.01 24.97
C TYR A 199 -46.30 6.49 24.73
N ILE A 200 -45.16 6.02 24.19
CA ILE A 200 -44.91 4.59 23.96
C ILE A 200 -44.87 3.81 25.28
N LYS A 201 -44.18 4.31 26.32
CA LYS A 201 -44.19 3.69 27.66
C LYS A 201 -45.61 3.58 28.23
N LYS A 202 -46.45 4.60 27.99
CA LYS A 202 -47.86 4.61 28.41
C LYS A 202 -48.74 3.64 27.61
N ILE A 203 -48.38 3.32 26.37
CA ILE A 203 -49.04 2.26 25.58
C ILE A 203 -48.58 0.86 25.99
N ILE A 204 -47.30 0.71 26.33
CA ILE A 204 -46.69 -0.58 26.68
C ILE A 204 -47.08 -1.01 28.12
N LYS A 205 -47.19 -0.08 29.08
CA LYS A 205 -47.56 -0.42 30.47
C LYS A 205 -48.93 -1.12 30.62
N PRO A 206 -50.01 -0.74 29.91
CA PRO A 206 -51.30 -1.44 29.98
C PRO A 206 -51.34 -2.78 29.22
N SER A 207 -50.50 -2.96 28.20
CA SER A 207 -50.54 -4.13 27.32
C SER A 207 -49.74 -5.32 27.85
N VAL A 208 -48.73 -5.10 28.68
CA VAL A 208 -48.02 -6.18 29.39
C VAL A 208 -48.82 -6.74 30.57
N ILE A 209 -49.72 -5.95 31.18
CA ILE A 209 -50.56 -6.39 32.32
C ILE A 209 -51.77 -7.21 31.85
N ARG A 210 -52.28 -6.99 30.63
CA ARG A 210 -53.43 -7.77 30.10
C ARG A 210 -53.09 -9.16 29.58
N LEU A 211 -51.81 -9.47 29.32
CA LEU A 211 -51.38 -10.79 28.86
C LEU A 211 -51.07 -11.79 29.99
N TRP A 212 -51.07 -11.33 31.26
CA TRP A 212 -50.82 -12.19 32.43
C TRP A 212 -52.09 -12.50 33.25
N ILE A 213 -53.29 -12.13 32.78
CA ILE A 213 -54.57 -12.40 33.46
C ILE A 213 -55.45 -13.41 32.66
N LEU A 214 -54.95 -13.97 31.56
CA LEU A 214 -55.68 -14.96 30.73
C LEU A 214 -54.90 -16.25 30.45
N CYS A 215 -53.98 -16.64 31.33
CA CYS A 215 -53.47 -18.00 31.46
C CYS A 215 -53.63 -18.43 32.92
#